data_AF-A0A371GDR8-F1
#
_entry.id   AF-A0A371GDR8-F1
#
_cell.length_a   1.000
_cell.length_b   1.000
_cell.length_c   1.000
_cell.angle_alpha   90.00
_cell.angle_beta   90.00
_cell.angle_gamma   90.00
#
_symmetry.space_group_name_H-M   'P 1'
#
loop_
_entity.id
_entity.type
_entity.pdbx_description
1 polymer ?
#
loop_
_entity_poly.entity_id
_entity_poly.type
_entity_poly.pdbx_seq_one_letter_code
_entity_poly.pdbx_strand_id
1 'polypeptide(L)'
;MAHGTAYRTSLGMSPYQIVFKKACHLSVEIKHKAYLAVKKSNMAYDQVGMERMLQLQELEELRLEAYENSRIYKQKVKQFHDNRILRKEFKVGQKVLLLYSRLKIIAGKLRSRWDRPFIITNVNGHQLKHFYEGSTPIVGEVDNISLLEPAKPNDTL
;
A
#
# COMPACT_ATOMS: atom_id res chain seq x y z
N MET A 1 7.60 66.65 -18.90
CA MET A 1 8.39 67.08 -20.07
C MET A 1 9.84 67.20 -19.64
N ALA A 2 10.75 66.43 -20.24
CA ALA A 2 12.16 66.78 -20.47
C ALA A 2 12.93 65.53 -20.95
N HIS A 3 12.75 65.25 -22.25
CA HIS A 3 13.72 64.72 -23.21
C HIS A 3 14.85 63.80 -22.71
N GLY A 4 14.68 62.49 -22.89
CA GLY A 4 15.80 61.57 -23.03
C GLY A 4 16.50 61.81 -24.36
N THR A 5 17.50 62.67 -24.38
CA THR A 5 18.32 62.97 -25.56
C THR A 5 19.26 61.79 -25.81
N ALA A 6 18.84 60.84 -26.64
CA ALA A 6 19.73 59.83 -27.19
C ALA A 6 20.55 60.47 -28.31
N TYR A 7 21.77 60.89 -27.99
CA TYR A 7 22.73 61.40 -28.97
C TYR A 7 23.17 60.25 -29.88
N ARG A 8 22.45 60.04 -30.99
CA ARG A 8 22.86 59.16 -32.09
C ARG A 8 24.00 59.84 -32.86
N THR A 9 25.10 59.13 -33.05
CA THR A 9 26.21 59.58 -33.90
C THR A 9 25.78 59.56 -35.38
N SER A 10 26.47 60.26 -36.27
CA SER A 10 26.16 60.31 -37.72
C SER A 10 26.08 58.94 -38.42
N LEU A 11 26.57 57.88 -37.77
CA LEU A 11 26.49 56.47 -38.18
C LEU A 11 25.23 55.74 -37.63
N GLY A 12 24.31 56.42 -36.96
CA GLY A 12 23.07 55.85 -36.41
C GLY A 12 23.23 54.99 -35.14
N MET A 13 24.45 54.85 -34.62
CA MET A 13 24.74 54.06 -33.41
C MET A 13 24.56 54.86 -32.13
N SER A 14 24.16 54.16 -31.06
CA SER A 14 24.15 54.73 -29.70
C SER A 14 25.58 54.76 -29.13
N PRO A 15 25.92 55.73 -28.27
CA PRO A 15 27.23 55.82 -27.60
C PRO A 15 27.60 54.54 -26.85
N TYR A 16 26.61 53.90 -26.19
CA TYR A 16 26.79 52.60 -25.56
C TYR A 16 27.18 51.54 -26.59
N GLN A 17 26.55 51.56 -27.77
CA GLN A 17 26.91 50.66 -28.86
C GLN A 17 28.29 50.96 -29.45
N ILE A 18 28.75 52.21 -29.49
CA ILE A 18 30.11 52.53 -29.97
C ILE A 18 31.18 52.03 -28.98
N VAL A 19 30.91 52.17 -27.69
CA VAL A 19 31.82 51.73 -26.62
C VAL A 19 31.78 50.21 -26.43
N PHE A 20 30.62 49.57 -26.59
CA PHE A 20 30.41 48.14 -26.26
C PHE A 20 30.01 47.21 -27.44
N LYS A 21 29.80 47.69 -28.68
CA LYS A 21 29.59 46.80 -29.86
C LYS A 21 30.89 46.42 -30.60
N LYS A 22 32.05 46.98 -30.26
CA LYS A 22 33.29 46.31 -30.67
C LYS A 22 33.37 45.01 -29.88
N ALA A 23 33.83 43.92 -30.50
CA ALA A 23 33.96 42.62 -29.85
C ALA A 23 34.64 42.81 -28.49
N CYS A 24 33.86 42.84 -27.41
CA CYS A 24 34.36 43.05 -26.08
C CYS A 24 35.24 41.83 -25.80
N HIS A 25 36.57 42.00 -25.87
CA HIS A 25 37.49 41.03 -25.32
C HIS A 25 37.27 41.05 -23.81
N LEU A 26 36.26 40.30 -23.36
CA LEU A 26 36.08 40.03 -21.94
C LEU A 26 37.42 39.46 -21.48
N SER A 27 38.10 40.21 -20.62
CA SER A 27 39.42 39.86 -20.13
C SER A 27 39.35 38.44 -19.55
N VAL A 28 40.39 37.65 -19.83
CA VAL A 28 40.45 36.22 -19.46
C VAL A 28 40.16 36.03 -17.97
N GLU A 29 40.57 36.99 -17.14
CA GLU A 29 40.29 37.03 -15.71
C GLU A 29 38.78 37.00 -15.37
N ILE A 30 37.95 37.76 -16.08
CA ILE A 30 36.49 37.80 -15.82
C ILE A 30 35.85 36.47 -16.23
N LYS A 31 36.25 35.92 -17.38
CA LYS A 31 35.78 34.61 -17.85
C LYS A 31 36.18 33.50 -16.88
N HIS A 32 37.41 33.52 -16.39
CA HIS A 32 37.93 32.54 -15.46
C HIS A 32 37.24 32.61 -14.09
N LYS A 33 37.02 33.82 -13.56
CA LYS A 33 36.26 34.04 -12.31
C LYS A 33 34.82 33.52 -12.42
N ALA A 34 34.15 33.80 -13.55
CA ALA A 34 32.81 33.26 -13.81
C ALA A 34 32.81 31.72 -13.88
N TYR A 35 33.77 31.13 -14.58
CA TYR A 35 33.93 29.68 -14.66
C TYR A 35 34.16 29.04 -13.28
N LEU A 36 35.03 29.62 -12.44
CA LEU A 36 35.28 29.11 -11.09
C LEU A 36 34.05 29.22 -10.19
N ALA A 37 33.29 30.31 -10.29
CA ALA A 37 32.04 30.47 -9.54
C ALA A 37 31.03 29.39 -9.90
N VAL A 38 30.80 29.15 -11.19
CA VAL A 38 29.91 28.08 -11.67
C VAL A 38 30.40 26.71 -11.22
N LYS A 39 31.70 26.42 -11.37
CA LYS A 39 32.29 25.14 -10.94
C LYS A 39 32.08 24.90 -9.45
N LYS A 40 32.29 25.92 -8.60
CA LYS A 40 32.10 25.83 -7.14
C LYS A 40 30.62 25.63 -6.78
N SER A 41 29.71 26.34 -7.44
CA SER A 41 28.27 26.18 -7.24
C SER A 41 27.77 24.78 -7.63
N ASN A 42 28.27 24.21 -8.72
CA ASN A 42 27.90 22.87 -9.15
C ASN A 42 28.41 21.79 -8.18
N MET A 43 29.65 21.89 -7.70
CA MET A 43 30.17 20.95 -6.69
C MET A 43 29.35 20.98 -5.39
N ALA A 44 28.90 22.17 -4.97
CA ALA A 44 28.03 22.29 -3.80
C ALA A 44 26.66 21.63 -4.05
N TYR A 45 26.11 21.77 -5.26
CA TYR A 45 24.85 21.13 -5.64
C TYR A 45 24.97 19.60 -5.66
N ASP A 46 26.07 19.05 -6.20
CA ASP A 46 26.32 17.61 -6.20
C ASP A 46 26.43 17.06 -4.77
N GLN A 47 27.14 17.78 -3.89
CA GLN A 47 27.26 17.40 -2.49
C GLN A 47 25.90 17.38 -1.77
N VAL A 48 25.08 18.42 -1.97
CA VAL A 48 23.72 18.49 -1.42
C VAL A 48 22.83 17.38 -1.99
N GLY A 49 23.01 17.04 -3.27
CA GLY A 49 22.31 15.93 -3.92
C GLY A 49 22.64 14.59 -3.28
N MET A 50 23.94 14.31 -3.05
CA MET A 50 24.40 13.10 -2.39
C MET A 50 23.91 13.01 -0.94
N GLU A 51 23.98 14.11 -0.18
CA GLU A 51 23.49 14.15 1.21
C GLU A 51 21.98 13.87 1.28
N ARG A 52 21.19 14.49 0.40
CA ARG A 52 19.75 14.21 0.29
C ARG A 52 19.47 12.75 -0.07
N MET A 53 20.26 12.17 -0.97
CA MET A 53 20.11 10.76 -1.36
C MET A 53 20.38 9.82 -0.17
N LEU A 54 21.44 10.08 0.61
CA LEU A 54 21.75 9.33 1.82
C LEU A 54 20.61 9.41 2.84
N GLN A 55 20.11 10.62 3.11
CA GLN A 55 18.97 10.82 4.01
C GLN A 55 17.72 10.05 3.56
N LEU A 56 17.43 10.01 2.26
CA LEU A 56 16.31 9.24 1.72
C LEU A 56 16.52 7.72 1.88
N GLN A 57 17.75 7.25 1.70
CA GLN A 57 18.07 5.84 1.90
C GLN A 57 17.90 5.44 3.37
N GLU A 58 18.41 6.24 4.31
CA GLU A 58 18.22 6.01 5.75
C GLU A 58 16.73 5.93 6.13
N LEU A 59 15.91 6.82 5.58
CA LEU A 59 14.46 6.80 5.80
C LEU A 59 13.79 5.54 5.25
N GLU A 60 14.21 5.06 4.08
CA GLU A 60 13.68 3.83 3.50
C GLU A 60 14.07 2.60 4.32
N GLU A 61 15.30 2.55 4.84
CA GLU A 61 15.77 1.49 5.73
C GLU A 61 14.96 1.45 7.02
N LEU A 62 14.75 2.60 7.68
CA LEU A 62 13.92 2.71 8.87
C LEU A 62 12.47 2.29 8.61
N ARG A 63 11.92 2.66 7.45
CA ARG A 63 10.57 2.25 7.04
C ARG A 63 10.49 0.73 6.91
N LEU A 64 11.45 0.12 6.20
CA LEU A 64 11.48 -1.32 5.99
C LEU A 64 11.61 -2.08 7.31
N GLU A 65 12.48 -1.61 8.20
CA GLU A 65 12.66 -2.18 9.53
C GLU A 65 11.36 -2.11 10.35
N ALA A 66 10.66 -0.97 10.34
CA ALA A 66 9.39 -0.82 11.03
C ALA A 66 8.30 -1.79 10.50
N TYR A 67 8.24 -1.99 9.17
CA TYR A 67 7.32 -2.96 8.56
C TYR A 67 7.65 -4.39 8.98
N GLU A 68 8.92 -4.76 8.96
CA GLU A 68 9.38 -6.10 9.33
C GLU A 68 9.12 -6.38 10.81
N ASN A 69 9.43 -5.42 11.68
CA ASN A 69 9.14 -5.48 13.11
C ASN A 69 7.62 -5.62 13.38
N SER A 70 6.79 -4.86 12.67
CA SER A 70 5.33 -4.99 12.76
C SER A 70 4.85 -6.37 12.33
N ARG A 71 5.41 -6.92 11.24
CA ARG A 71 5.08 -8.26 10.72
C ARG A 71 5.43 -9.35 11.74
N ILE A 72 6.65 -9.30 12.28
CA ILE A 72 7.13 -10.23 13.30
C ILE A 72 6.27 -10.17 14.56
N TYR A 73 5.94 -8.96 15.03
CA TYR A 73 5.09 -8.78 16.20
C TYR A 73 3.71 -9.41 16.00
N LYS A 74 3.04 -9.10 14.88
CA LYS A 74 1.72 -9.67 14.54
C LYS A 74 1.77 -11.19 14.47
N GLN A 75 2.83 -11.75 13.89
CA GLN A 75 3.01 -13.19 13.79
C GLN A 75 3.18 -13.84 15.17
N LYS A 76 4.04 -13.28 16.04
CA LYS A 76 4.23 -13.77 17.41
C LYS A 76 2.94 -13.73 18.22
N VAL A 77 2.21 -12.62 18.15
CA VAL A 77 0.93 -12.44 18.83
C VAL A 77 -0.10 -13.45 18.31
N LYS A 78 -0.20 -13.65 17.00
CA LYS A 78 -1.06 -14.67 16.40
C LYS A 78 -0.71 -16.07 16.91
N GLN A 79 0.56 -16.47 16.84
CA GLN A 79 1.02 -17.78 17.34
C GLN A 79 0.69 -17.98 18.82
N PHE A 80 0.91 -16.96 19.64
CA PHE A 80 0.58 -16.98 21.06
C PHE A 80 -0.91 -17.17 21.31
N HIS A 81 -1.77 -16.47 20.56
CA HIS A 81 -3.21 -16.64 20.66
C HIS A 81 -3.66 -18.01 20.16
N ASP A 82 -3.17 -18.45 18.99
CA ASP A 82 -3.51 -19.74 18.39
C ASP A 82 -3.14 -20.90 19.33
N ASN A 83 -1.99 -20.82 20.01
CA ASN A 83 -1.57 -21.81 21.00
C ASN A 83 -2.46 -21.84 22.26
N ARG A 84 -3.15 -20.74 22.57
CA ARG A 84 -4.07 -20.64 23.72
C ARG A 84 -5.51 -20.98 23.38
N ILE A 85 -5.87 -21.07 22.10
CA ILE A 85 -7.21 -21.46 21.68
C ILE A 85 -7.37 -22.95 21.96
N LEU A 86 -8.23 -23.28 22.93
CA LEU A 86 -8.63 -24.65 23.19
C LEU A 86 -9.45 -25.17 22.01
N ARG A 87 -8.93 -26.21 21.35
CA ARG A 87 -9.68 -26.92 20.30
C ARG A 87 -10.83 -27.66 20.96
N LYS A 88 -12.05 -27.25 20.65
CA LYS A 88 -13.27 -27.98 21.02
C LYS A 88 -13.65 -28.89 19.87
N GLU A 89 -13.89 -30.15 20.20
CA GLU A 89 -14.57 -31.08 19.31
C GLU A 89 -16.07 -30.90 19.45
N PHE A 90 -16.76 -30.94 18.32
CA PHE A 90 -18.19 -30.78 18.24
C PHE A 90 -18.83 -32.09 17.81
N LYS A 91 -19.98 -32.42 18.40
CA LYS A 91 -20.78 -33.59 18.01
C LYS A 91 -22.09 -33.15 17.38
N VAL A 92 -22.57 -33.92 16.40
CA VAL A 92 -23.91 -33.73 15.83
C VAL A 92 -24.95 -33.85 16.96
N GLY A 93 -25.93 -32.95 16.98
CA GLY A 93 -26.93 -32.84 18.04
C GLY A 93 -26.54 -31.94 19.22
N GLN A 94 -25.27 -31.49 19.32
CA GLN A 94 -24.84 -30.61 20.39
C GLN A 94 -25.40 -29.19 20.21
N LYS A 95 -25.86 -28.56 21.31
CA LYS A 95 -26.23 -27.14 21.34
C LYS A 95 -25.03 -26.25 21.59
N VAL A 96 -24.86 -25.23 20.76
CA VAL A 96 -23.72 -24.29 20.78
C VAL A 96 -24.20 -22.88 20.45
N LEU A 97 -23.39 -21.87 20.79
CA LEU A 97 -23.71 -20.45 20.58
C LEU A 97 -22.78 -19.84 19.56
N LEU A 98 -23.34 -19.06 18.63
CA LEU A 98 -22.59 -18.52 17.50
C LEU A 98 -22.19 -17.09 17.83
N LEU A 99 -20.90 -16.78 17.70
CA LEU A 99 -20.41 -15.42 17.87
C LEU A 99 -20.47 -14.67 16.53
N TYR A 100 -21.26 -13.60 16.45
CA TYR A 100 -21.09 -12.61 15.40
C TYR A 100 -19.96 -11.65 15.77
N SER A 101 -18.83 -11.79 15.09
CA SER A 101 -17.65 -10.95 15.28
C SER A 101 -17.89 -9.48 14.93
N ARG A 102 -18.87 -9.18 14.06
CA ARG A 102 -19.23 -7.81 13.69
C ARG A 102 -19.83 -7.09 14.90
N LEU A 103 -19.08 -6.11 15.40
CA LEU A 103 -19.49 -5.28 16.50
C LEU A 103 -20.66 -4.38 16.10
N LYS A 104 -21.67 -4.28 16.97
CA LYS A 104 -22.81 -3.37 16.80
C LYS A 104 -22.96 -2.52 18.05
N ILE A 105 -23.47 -1.30 17.89
CA ILE A 105 -23.82 -0.45 19.03
C ILE A 105 -25.10 -1.02 19.65
N ILE A 106 -25.04 -1.38 20.93
CA ILE A 106 -26.17 -1.91 21.71
C ILE A 106 -26.21 -1.12 23.01
N ALA A 107 -27.32 -0.42 23.26
CA ALA A 107 -27.48 0.46 24.42
C ALA A 107 -26.29 1.43 24.59
N GLY A 108 -25.85 2.04 23.49
CA GLY A 108 -24.74 3.01 23.47
C GLY A 108 -23.32 2.42 23.53
N LYS A 109 -23.15 1.09 23.67
CA LYS A 109 -21.82 0.44 23.71
C LYS A 109 -21.59 -0.48 22.52
N LEU A 110 -20.37 -0.45 21.96
CA LEU A 110 -19.95 -1.35 20.90
C LEU A 110 -19.74 -2.76 21.48
N ARG A 111 -20.56 -3.73 21.05
CA ARG A 111 -20.53 -5.12 21.54
C ARG A 111 -20.69 -6.11 20.39
N SER A 112 -20.02 -7.26 20.51
CA SER A 112 -20.32 -8.45 19.69
C SER A 112 -21.59 -9.11 20.22
N ARG A 113 -22.32 -9.79 19.34
CA ARG A 113 -23.56 -10.51 19.70
C ARG A 113 -23.32 -12.00 19.64
N TRP A 114 -23.86 -12.71 20.62
CA TRP A 114 -24.03 -14.15 20.58
C TRP A 114 -25.43 -14.44 20.06
N ASP A 115 -25.52 -15.34 19.09
CA ASP A 115 -26.79 -15.78 18.55
C ASP A 115 -27.46 -16.80 19.47
N ARG A 116 -28.70 -17.15 19.16
CA ARG A 116 -29.45 -18.16 19.93
C ARG A 116 -28.75 -19.54 19.88
N PRO A 117 -29.03 -20.43 20.85
CA PRO A 117 -28.49 -21.79 20.81
C PRO A 117 -28.86 -22.48 19.51
N PHE A 118 -27.86 -22.98 18.78
CA PHE A 118 -28.02 -23.73 17.54
C PHE A 118 -27.65 -25.19 17.75
N ILE A 119 -28.32 -26.09 17.04
CA ILE A 119 -28.01 -27.53 17.03
C ILE A 119 -27.07 -27.80 15.86
N ILE A 120 -26.00 -28.54 16.12
CA ILE A 120 -25.06 -28.93 15.08
C ILE A 120 -25.64 -30.08 14.26
N THR A 121 -25.88 -29.87 12.97
CA THR A 121 -26.43 -30.88 12.06
C THR A 121 -25.34 -31.69 11.36
N ASN A 122 -24.18 -31.09 11.08
CA ASN A 122 -23.04 -31.76 10.45
C ASN A 122 -21.72 -31.12 10.91
N VAL A 123 -20.65 -31.91 11.02
CA VAL A 123 -19.31 -31.49 11.48
C VAL A 123 -18.29 -31.91 10.43
N ASN A 124 -17.62 -30.93 9.79
CA ASN A 124 -16.57 -31.21 8.81
C ASN A 124 -15.20 -30.81 9.40
N GLY A 125 -14.66 -31.65 10.27
CA GLY A 125 -13.47 -31.34 11.06
C GLY A 125 -13.71 -30.23 12.09
N HIS A 126 -12.86 -29.20 12.11
CA HIS A 126 -12.93 -28.10 13.08
C HIS A 126 -13.80 -26.90 12.63
N GLN A 127 -14.34 -26.92 11.41
CA GLN A 127 -15.16 -25.84 10.86
C GLN A 127 -16.64 -26.24 10.85
N LEU A 128 -17.46 -25.50 11.61
CA LEU A 128 -18.91 -25.61 11.57
C LEU A 128 -19.42 -24.88 10.33
N LYS A 129 -20.14 -25.58 9.43
CA LYS A 129 -20.89 -24.92 8.36
C LYS A 129 -22.20 -24.37 8.92
N HIS A 130 -22.53 -23.13 8.58
CA HIS A 130 -23.87 -22.58 8.77
C HIS A 130 -24.82 -23.33 7.84
N PHE A 131 -25.69 -24.16 8.40
CA PHE A 131 -26.92 -24.52 7.73
C PHE A 131 -27.99 -23.57 8.26
N TYR A 132 -28.49 -22.69 7.39
CA TYR A 132 -29.82 -22.16 7.61
C TYR A 132 -30.74 -23.37 7.49
N GLU A 133 -31.27 -23.85 8.62
CA GLU A 133 -32.31 -24.86 8.61
C GLU A 133 -33.54 -24.21 7.99
N GLY A 134 -33.64 -24.36 6.66
CA GLY A 134 -34.89 -24.18 5.97
C GLY A 134 -35.88 -25.08 6.66
N SER A 135 -36.95 -24.48 7.15
CA SER A 135 -38.18 -25.12 7.60
C SER A 135 -38.35 -26.52 7.02
N THR A 136 -38.50 -27.51 7.90
CA THR A 136 -38.95 -28.88 7.62
C THR A 136 -39.86 -28.95 6.37
N PRO A 137 -39.46 -29.66 5.30
CA PRO A 137 -40.40 -30.03 4.26
C PRO A 137 -41.37 -31.05 4.85
N ILE A 138 -42.64 -30.68 4.81
CA ILE A 138 -43.78 -31.56 5.08
C ILE A 138 -43.67 -32.79 4.17
N VAL A 139 -43.98 -33.96 4.75
CA VAL A 139 -44.15 -35.27 4.11
C VAL A 139 -44.65 -35.17 2.66
N GLY A 140 -43.88 -35.73 1.72
CA GLY A 140 -44.28 -35.90 0.32
C GLY A 140 -43.12 -36.44 -0.54
N GLU A 141 -43.22 -37.73 -0.88
CA GLU A 141 -42.49 -38.53 -1.89
C GLU A 141 -40.99 -38.28 -2.15
N VAL A 142 -40.21 -39.33 -1.85
CA VAL A 142 -38.81 -39.50 -2.25
C VAL A 142 -38.79 -40.10 -3.66
N ASP A 143 -38.44 -39.29 -4.67
CA ASP A 143 -37.91 -39.81 -5.93
C ASP A 143 -36.39 -39.95 -5.81
N ASN A 144 -35.95 -41.19 -5.63
CA ASN A 144 -34.54 -41.57 -5.67
C ASN A 144 -34.04 -41.48 -7.11
N ILE A 145 -33.15 -40.54 -7.39
CA ILE A 145 -32.34 -40.56 -8.61
C ILE A 145 -30.97 -41.14 -8.22
N SER A 146 -30.75 -42.42 -8.53
CA SER A 146 -29.43 -43.03 -8.43
C SER A 146 -28.53 -42.46 -9.53
N LEU A 147 -27.40 -41.86 -9.13
CA LEU A 147 -26.33 -41.56 -10.06
C LEU A 147 -25.47 -42.81 -10.20
N LEU A 148 -25.73 -43.57 -11.27
CA LEU A 148 -24.85 -44.62 -11.77
C LEU A 148 -23.53 -43.96 -12.22
N GLU A 149 -22.42 -44.41 -11.65
CA GLU A 149 -21.07 -43.96 -12.03
C GLU A 149 -20.73 -44.46 -13.45
N PRO A 150 -20.23 -43.63 -14.38
CA PRO A 150 -19.84 -44.11 -15.70
C PRO A 150 -18.49 -44.83 -15.64
N ALA A 151 -18.44 -46.03 -16.24
CA ALA A 151 -17.25 -46.84 -16.38
C ALA A 151 -16.15 -46.12 -17.20
N LYS A 152 -14.90 -46.28 -16.76
CA LYS A 152 -13.71 -45.81 -17.49
C LYS A 152 -13.56 -46.55 -18.82
N PRO A 153 -13.22 -45.88 -19.94
CA PRO A 153 -12.87 -46.57 -21.17
C PRO A 153 -11.49 -47.22 -21.05
N ASN A 154 -11.40 -48.48 -21.49
CA ASN A 154 -10.15 -49.20 -21.66
C ASN A 154 -9.47 -48.74 -22.95
N ASP A 155 -8.25 -48.20 -22.84
CA ASP A 155 -7.40 -47.97 -24.01
C ASP A 155 -6.59 -49.24 -24.29
N THR A 156 -6.87 -49.88 -25.43
CA THR A 156 -6.05 -50.91 -26.05
C THR A 156 -5.65 -50.44 -27.43
N LEU A 157 -4.40 -49.97 -27.57
CA LEU A 157 -3.46 -50.26 -28.66
C LEU A 157 -2.13 -49.54 -28.41
#